data_AF-A0A1C3NU55-F1
#
_entry.id   AF-A0A1C3NU55-F1
#
_cell.length_a   1.000
_cell.length_b   1.000
_cell.length_c   1.000
_cell.angle_alpha   90.00
_cell.angle_beta   90.00
_cell.angle_gamma   90.00
#
_symmetry.space_group_name_H-M   'P 1'
#
loop_
_entity.id
_entity.type
_entity.pdbx_description
1 polymer ?
#
loop_
_entity_poly.entity_id
_entity_poly.type
_entity_poly.pdbx_seq_one_letter_code
_entity_poly.pdbx_strand_id
1 'polypeptide(L)'
;MFGLGPSLDSDSTSPVADQLGMFTTWYNSPNDFGFLTGWSKDLIPQVYAGGRAIHLVVWLGGAGQVATVQTRYGPACGRDYPLSSSFLSDTRRLAQIFGGAAGGPPLYVTLFTELQTYPCKANTWAANQEVTNYYLKLKDQYVAAMGIFHSLAPNARISLGWGGWQARWDDPAKGGGKSLIGHFDDVLRQSDFQSFQAMDSKNNVDDIRNMTQILGKYGPVMVAHYKPDDGSAGTWANDLRAVFTDDYIRQVTGAGLFAFSLMDSKHLTASTESLQLVRNAAARYGTRTG
;
A
#
# COMPACT_ATOMS: atom_id res chain seq x y z
N MET A 1 7.34 7.62 -10.06
CA MET A 1 7.53 6.19 -10.37
C MET A 1 6.18 5.53 -10.65
N PHE A 2 6.11 4.65 -11.66
CA PHE A 2 4.92 3.82 -11.92
C PHE A 2 5.19 2.36 -11.55
N GLY A 3 4.15 1.69 -11.04
CA GLY A 3 4.19 0.26 -10.76
C GLY A 3 2.98 -0.51 -11.26
N LEU A 4 3.12 -1.83 -11.29
CA LEU A 4 2.07 -2.78 -11.66
C LEU A 4 2.14 -4.00 -10.75
N GLY A 5 1.00 -4.44 -10.25
CA GLY A 5 0.82 -5.70 -9.55
C GLY A 5 -0.25 -6.57 -10.21
N PRO A 6 -0.68 -7.65 -9.54
CA PRO A 6 -0.29 -8.06 -8.19
C PRO A 6 0.82 -9.12 -8.12
N SER A 7 1.47 -9.47 -9.23
CA SER A 7 2.39 -10.61 -9.27
C SER A 7 3.69 -10.31 -10.02
N LEU A 8 4.81 -10.49 -9.34
CA LEU A 8 6.14 -10.22 -9.90
C LEU A 8 6.39 -11.02 -11.20
N ASP A 9 5.89 -12.25 -11.29
CA ASP A 9 6.13 -13.14 -12.41
C ASP A 9 5.35 -12.70 -13.65
N SER A 10 4.02 -12.58 -13.57
CA SER A 10 3.18 -12.19 -14.69
C SER A 10 3.43 -10.75 -15.13
N ASP A 11 3.61 -9.83 -14.18
CA ASP A 11 3.68 -8.40 -14.49
C ASP A 11 5.03 -7.99 -15.07
N SER A 12 6.09 -8.75 -14.79
CA SER A 12 7.39 -8.55 -15.43
C SER A 12 7.39 -8.77 -16.95
N THR A 13 6.39 -9.50 -17.45
CA THR A 13 6.17 -9.77 -18.88
C THR A 13 5.07 -8.91 -19.50
N SER A 14 4.48 -7.99 -18.73
CA SER A 14 3.44 -7.08 -19.20
C SER A 14 3.91 -6.22 -20.38
N PRO A 15 3.01 -5.85 -21.32
CA PRO A 15 3.34 -4.93 -22.42
C PRO A 15 3.83 -3.54 -22.00
N VAL A 16 3.80 -3.18 -20.71
CA VAL A 16 4.37 -1.90 -20.23
C VAL A 16 5.58 -2.09 -19.30
N ALA A 17 6.04 -3.33 -19.09
CA ALA A 17 7.06 -3.64 -18.10
C ALA A 17 8.35 -2.81 -18.27
N ASP A 18 8.76 -2.54 -19.51
CA ASP A 18 9.93 -1.71 -19.86
C ASP A 18 9.81 -0.23 -19.45
N GLN A 19 8.59 0.22 -19.16
CA GLN A 19 8.28 1.59 -18.73
C GLN A 19 8.03 1.70 -17.23
N LEU A 20 7.92 0.58 -16.52
CA LEU A 20 7.68 0.55 -15.09
C LEU A 20 8.99 0.58 -14.30
N GLY A 21 8.97 1.36 -13.21
CA GLY A 21 10.08 1.43 -12.25
C GLY A 21 9.91 0.46 -11.07
N MET A 22 8.75 -0.17 -10.95
CA MET A 22 8.39 -0.99 -9.79
C MET A 22 7.42 -2.10 -10.17
N PHE A 23 7.56 -3.27 -9.55
CA PHE A 23 6.52 -4.30 -9.57
C PHE A 23 5.95 -4.49 -8.17
N THR A 24 4.64 -4.71 -8.10
CA THR A 24 3.92 -4.87 -6.84
C THR A 24 3.50 -6.31 -6.65
N THR A 25 3.66 -6.82 -5.43
CA THR A 25 3.09 -8.10 -5.02
C THR A 25 2.47 -8.03 -3.63
N TRP A 26 1.76 -9.08 -3.26
CA TRP A 26 0.89 -9.12 -2.10
C TRP A 26 1.28 -10.23 -1.15
N TYR A 27 1.20 -9.95 0.14
CA TYR A 27 1.17 -10.94 1.20
C TYR A 27 -0.16 -10.81 1.93
N ASN A 28 -0.96 -11.87 1.86
CA ASN A 28 -2.30 -11.94 2.42
C ASN A 28 -2.37 -12.86 3.64
N SER A 29 -1.52 -13.89 3.68
CA SER A 29 -1.48 -14.85 4.79
C SER A 29 -0.21 -15.71 4.73
N PRO A 30 0.10 -16.50 5.79
CA PRO A 30 1.21 -17.44 5.77
C PRO A 30 1.17 -18.48 4.63
N ASN A 31 0.00 -18.73 4.04
CA ASN A 31 -0.13 -19.64 2.90
C ASN A 31 0.61 -19.14 1.65
N ASP A 32 0.87 -17.83 1.54
CA ASP A 32 1.56 -17.24 0.40
C ASP A 32 3.06 -17.58 0.39
N PHE A 33 3.61 -18.02 1.53
CA PHE A 33 5.03 -18.34 1.62
C PHE A 33 5.49 -19.44 0.67
N GLY A 34 4.60 -20.31 0.21
CA GLY A 34 4.92 -21.34 -0.78
C GLY A 34 5.56 -20.75 -2.04
N PHE A 35 4.83 -19.85 -2.71
CA PHE A 35 5.33 -19.23 -3.94
C PHE A 35 6.36 -18.12 -3.65
N LEU A 36 6.18 -17.33 -2.60
CA LEU A 36 7.10 -16.25 -2.24
C LEU A 36 8.52 -16.76 -1.94
N THR A 37 8.64 -17.91 -1.28
CA THR A 37 9.96 -18.52 -1.02
C THR A 37 10.61 -18.99 -2.33
N GLY A 38 9.80 -19.43 -3.31
CA GLY A 38 10.29 -19.77 -4.64
C GLY A 38 10.99 -18.59 -5.30
N TRP A 39 10.33 -17.42 -5.33
CA TRP A 39 10.84 -16.20 -5.96
C TRP A 39 12.12 -15.63 -5.33
N SER A 40 12.42 -15.98 -4.07
CA SER A 40 13.59 -15.46 -3.34
C SER A 40 14.93 -15.82 -4.00
N LYS A 41 14.98 -16.91 -4.78
CA LYS A 41 16.22 -17.42 -5.38
C LYS A 41 16.49 -16.90 -6.78
N ASP A 42 15.45 -16.47 -7.50
CA ASP A 42 15.53 -16.14 -8.92
C ASP A 42 14.87 -14.79 -9.23
N LEU A 43 13.55 -14.71 -9.12
CA LEU A 43 12.74 -13.61 -9.63
C LEU A 43 13.02 -12.31 -8.89
N ILE A 44 13.07 -12.33 -7.56
CA ILE A 44 13.35 -11.13 -6.74
C ILE A 44 14.75 -10.56 -7.06
N PRO A 45 15.84 -11.37 -7.03
CA PRO A 45 17.15 -10.91 -7.49
C PRO A 45 17.15 -10.37 -8.93
N GLN A 46 16.44 -11.01 -9.86
CA GLN A 46 16.35 -10.56 -11.25
C GLN A 46 15.66 -9.20 -11.39
N VAL A 47 14.59 -8.95 -10.62
CA VAL A 47 13.90 -7.65 -10.62
C VAL A 47 14.86 -6.54 -10.16
N TYR A 48 15.58 -6.75 -9.06
CA TYR A 48 16.58 -5.77 -8.59
C TYR A 48 17.75 -5.60 -9.56
N ALA A 49 18.25 -6.68 -10.16
CA ALA A 49 19.32 -6.61 -11.16
C ALA A 49 18.89 -5.82 -12.42
N GLY A 50 17.59 -5.80 -12.73
CA GLY A 50 17.00 -4.95 -13.76
C GLY A 50 16.85 -3.47 -13.35
N GLY A 51 17.31 -3.07 -12.16
CA GLY A 51 17.21 -1.70 -11.66
C GLY A 51 15.81 -1.29 -11.20
N ARG A 52 14.92 -2.26 -10.96
CA ARG A 52 13.52 -2.00 -10.60
C ARG A 52 13.29 -2.19 -9.10
N ALA A 53 12.43 -1.34 -8.55
CA ALA A 53 11.94 -1.48 -7.18
C ALA A 53 10.94 -2.65 -7.07
N ILE A 54 10.79 -3.16 -5.85
CA ILE A 54 9.69 -4.06 -5.50
C ILE A 54 8.79 -3.33 -4.50
N HIS A 55 7.48 -3.47 -4.66
CA HIS A 55 6.49 -3.05 -3.69
C HIS A 55 5.75 -4.26 -3.12
N LEU A 56 5.84 -4.45 -1.81
CA LEU A 56 5.11 -5.48 -1.08
C LEU A 56 3.91 -4.86 -0.36
N VAL A 57 2.70 -5.22 -0.77
CA VAL A 57 1.46 -4.88 -0.09
C VAL A 57 1.14 -5.99 0.92
N VAL A 58 1.04 -5.63 2.20
CA VAL A 58 0.63 -6.55 3.27
C VAL A 58 -0.83 -6.27 3.62
N TRP A 59 -1.74 -7.08 3.11
CA TRP A 59 -3.18 -6.99 3.40
C TRP A 59 -3.61 -8.16 4.28
N LEU A 60 -4.02 -7.90 5.51
CA LEU A 60 -4.35 -8.95 6.48
C LEU A 60 -5.84 -8.99 6.81
N GLY A 61 -6.68 -8.33 5.99
CA GLY A 61 -8.13 -8.28 6.20
C GLY A 61 -8.81 -9.66 6.15
N GLY A 62 -8.20 -10.63 5.47
CA GLY A 62 -8.64 -12.03 5.42
C GLY A 62 -7.85 -13.00 6.31
N ALA A 63 -6.79 -12.54 6.99
CA ALA A 63 -5.94 -13.40 7.81
C ALA A 63 -6.42 -13.47 9.27
N GLY A 64 -6.36 -14.68 9.83
CA GLY A 64 -6.81 -14.91 11.21
C GLY A 64 -8.33 -14.81 11.37
N GLN A 65 -8.79 -14.69 12.61
CA GLN A 65 -10.20 -14.60 12.99
C GLN A 65 -10.52 -13.25 13.61
N VAL A 66 -11.78 -12.85 13.54
CA VAL A 66 -12.27 -11.71 14.33
C VAL A 66 -12.51 -12.21 15.75
N ALA A 67 -11.73 -11.70 16.71
CA ALA A 67 -11.78 -12.14 18.10
C ALA A 67 -11.40 -11.01 19.06
N THR A 68 -11.68 -11.24 20.35
CA THR A 68 -11.14 -10.42 21.43
C THR A 68 -9.75 -10.93 21.82
N VAL A 69 -8.74 -10.09 21.66
CA VAL A 69 -7.34 -10.36 22.00
C VAL A 69 -6.97 -9.55 23.24
N GLN A 70 -6.33 -10.17 24.23
CA GLN A 70 -5.81 -9.44 25.38
C GLN A 70 -4.52 -8.72 25.02
N THR A 71 -4.44 -7.43 25.31
CA THR A 71 -3.28 -6.58 25.03
C THR A 71 -2.84 -5.84 26.28
N ARG A 72 -1.68 -5.17 26.23
CA ARG A 72 -1.23 -4.28 27.31
C ARG A 72 -2.16 -3.10 27.57
N TYR A 73 -3.04 -2.77 26.62
CA TYR A 73 -4.04 -1.71 26.72
C TYR A 73 -5.40 -2.21 27.22
N GLY A 74 -5.52 -3.52 27.49
CA GLY A 74 -6.78 -4.20 27.80
C GLY A 74 -7.29 -5.05 26.63
N PRO A 75 -8.54 -5.54 26.69
CA PRO A 75 -9.16 -6.30 25.61
C PRO A 75 -9.24 -5.46 24.33
N ALA A 76 -8.91 -6.07 23.19
CA ALA A 76 -8.98 -5.47 21.87
C ALA A 76 -9.79 -6.36 20.93
N CYS A 77 -10.67 -5.78 20.10
CA CYS A 77 -11.55 -6.57 19.21
C CYS A 77 -11.23 -6.28 17.74
N GLY A 78 -10.87 -7.32 16.99
CA GLY A 78 -10.64 -7.27 15.55
C GLY A 78 -9.94 -8.52 15.02
N ARG A 79 -9.31 -8.42 13.85
CA ARG A 79 -8.46 -9.50 13.32
C ARG A 79 -7.30 -9.80 14.27
N ASP A 80 -7.19 -11.04 14.73
CA ASP A 80 -6.19 -11.46 15.71
C ASP A 80 -4.77 -11.57 15.15
N TYR A 81 -4.63 -12.04 13.91
CA TYR A 81 -3.34 -12.30 13.27
C TYR A 81 -2.43 -11.06 13.19
N PRO A 82 -2.90 -9.87 12.75
CA PRO A 82 -2.10 -8.64 12.78
C PRO A 82 -1.53 -8.29 14.17
N LEU A 83 -2.22 -8.67 15.25
CA LEU A 83 -1.80 -8.38 16.63
C LEU A 83 -0.88 -9.45 17.24
N SER A 84 -0.69 -10.57 16.53
CA SER A 84 0.02 -11.75 17.00
C SER A 84 1.55 -11.65 16.87
N SER A 85 2.27 -12.45 17.66
CA SER A 85 3.71 -12.66 17.46
C SER A 85 4.03 -13.42 16.18
N SER A 86 3.10 -14.26 15.69
CA SER A 86 3.26 -15.01 14.44
C SER A 86 3.42 -14.06 13.26
N PHE A 87 2.64 -12.98 13.21
CA PHE A 87 2.81 -11.94 12.18
C PHE A 87 4.23 -11.33 12.20
N LEU A 88 4.82 -11.11 13.37
CA LEU A 88 6.20 -10.59 13.45
C LEU A 88 7.24 -11.62 13.00
N SER A 89 7.02 -12.91 13.25
CA SER A 89 7.85 -13.99 12.69
C SER A 89 7.76 -14.03 11.16
N ASP A 90 6.54 -13.90 10.63
CA ASP A 90 6.29 -13.86 9.19
C ASP A 90 6.87 -12.60 8.55
N THR A 91 6.85 -11.47 9.25
CA THR A 91 7.52 -10.23 8.84
C THR A 91 9.04 -10.44 8.67
N ARG A 92 9.70 -11.17 9.57
CA ARG A 92 11.13 -11.50 9.40
C ARG A 92 11.37 -12.30 8.12
N ARG A 93 10.49 -13.26 7.85
CA ARG A 93 10.58 -14.08 6.64
C ARG A 93 10.34 -13.25 5.38
N LEU A 94 9.37 -12.34 5.39
CA LEU A 94 9.13 -11.39 4.29
C LEU A 94 10.36 -10.50 4.05
N ALA A 95 10.96 -9.93 5.11
CA ALA A 95 12.17 -9.12 4.98
C ALA A 95 13.34 -9.92 4.39
N GLN A 96 13.50 -11.19 4.77
CA GLN A 96 14.53 -12.08 4.19
C GLN A 96 14.26 -12.46 2.73
N ILE A 97 13.00 -12.65 2.35
CA ILE A 97 12.62 -13.01 0.97
C ILE A 97 12.80 -11.83 0.02
N PHE A 98 12.38 -10.63 0.43
CA PHE A 98 12.29 -9.47 -0.45
C PHE A 98 13.45 -8.49 -0.32
N GLY A 99 14.28 -8.61 0.72
CA GLY A 99 15.39 -7.71 0.98
C GLY A 99 16.41 -7.70 -0.16
N GLY A 100 16.87 -6.50 -0.52
CA GLY A 100 17.94 -6.26 -1.47
C GLY A 100 19.15 -5.58 -0.81
N ALA A 101 20.19 -5.33 -1.60
CA ALA A 101 21.38 -4.61 -1.14
C ALA A 101 21.05 -3.15 -0.77
N ALA A 102 21.68 -2.61 0.28
CA ALA A 102 21.36 -1.28 0.84
C ALA A 102 21.38 -0.11 -0.17
N GLY A 103 22.24 -0.18 -1.19
CA GLY A 103 22.34 0.83 -2.27
C GLY A 103 21.64 0.43 -3.57
N GLY A 104 20.89 -0.68 -3.58
CA GLY A 104 20.12 -1.13 -4.73
C GLY A 104 18.75 -0.46 -4.81
N PRO A 105 17.92 -0.86 -5.81
CA PRO A 105 16.55 -0.36 -5.89
C PRO A 105 15.75 -0.67 -4.61
N PRO A 106 14.82 0.21 -4.23
CA PRO A 106 14.12 0.10 -2.95
C PRO A 106 13.14 -1.07 -2.90
N LEU A 107 12.99 -1.63 -1.69
CA LEU A 107 11.83 -2.43 -1.31
C LEU A 107 10.81 -1.48 -0.63
N TYR A 108 9.76 -1.10 -1.33
CA TYR A 108 8.64 -0.41 -0.68
C TYR A 108 7.73 -1.44 0.00
N VAL A 109 7.34 -1.21 1.25
CA VAL A 109 6.38 -2.06 1.96
C VAL A 109 5.23 -1.21 2.45
N THR A 110 4.02 -1.57 2.04
CA THR A 110 2.78 -1.02 2.57
C THR A 110 2.23 -2.01 3.59
N LEU A 111 2.45 -1.72 4.88
CA LEU A 111 1.99 -2.56 5.98
C LEU A 111 0.53 -2.29 6.31
N PHE A 112 -0.21 -3.37 6.58
CA PHE A 112 -1.62 -3.33 7.01
C PHE A 112 -2.50 -2.51 6.09
N THR A 113 -2.44 -2.76 4.78
CA THR A 113 -3.27 -2.01 3.83
C THR A 113 -4.74 -2.13 4.23
N GLU A 114 -5.42 -0.99 4.27
CA GLU A 114 -6.79 -0.85 4.79
C GLU A 114 -6.95 -1.16 6.28
N LEU A 115 -5.96 -0.81 7.11
CA LEU A 115 -5.96 -1.05 8.56
C LEU A 115 -7.26 -0.68 9.27
N GLN A 116 -7.95 0.35 8.77
CA GLN A 116 -9.18 0.86 9.35
C GLN A 116 -10.35 -0.15 9.28
N THR A 117 -10.21 -1.23 8.52
CA THR A 117 -11.21 -2.30 8.39
C THR A 117 -10.98 -3.46 9.35
N TYR A 118 -9.83 -3.54 10.02
CA TYR A 118 -9.42 -4.70 10.81
C TYR A 118 -10.08 -4.81 12.20
N PRO A 119 -10.40 -3.71 12.92
CA PRO A 119 -11.13 -3.80 14.18
C PRO A 119 -12.58 -4.28 13.98
N CYS A 120 -13.22 -4.76 15.05
CA CYS A 120 -14.62 -5.17 15.04
C CYS A 120 -15.61 -4.05 14.66
N LYS A 121 -15.20 -2.78 14.82
CA LYS A 121 -15.90 -1.61 14.29
C LYS A 121 -14.94 -0.78 13.45
N ALA A 122 -15.14 -0.81 12.14
CA ALA A 122 -14.26 -0.19 11.17
C ALA A 122 -14.34 1.35 11.16
N ASN A 123 -13.32 1.97 10.56
CA ASN A 123 -13.22 3.37 10.17
C ASN A 123 -13.33 4.43 11.29
N THR A 124 -13.33 4.02 12.57
CA THR A 124 -13.55 4.92 13.72
C THR A 124 -12.66 4.54 14.90
N TRP A 125 -11.93 5.51 15.48
CA TRP A 125 -11.00 5.27 16.60
C TRP A 125 -11.69 4.89 17.92
N ALA A 126 -12.71 5.66 18.30
CA ALA A 126 -13.40 5.57 19.58
C ALA A 126 -14.82 5.01 19.44
N ALA A 127 -15.01 4.00 18.58
CA ALA A 127 -16.29 3.29 18.50
C ALA A 127 -16.65 2.62 19.85
N ASN A 128 -15.64 2.06 20.52
CA ASN A 128 -15.62 1.64 21.92
C ASN A 128 -14.16 1.47 22.37
N GLN A 129 -13.93 1.15 23.65
CA GLN A 129 -12.59 0.99 24.21
C GLN A 129 -11.81 -0.17 23.55
N GLU A 130 -12.47 -1.27 23.20
CA GLU A 130 -11.79 -2.42 22.56
C GLU A 130 -11.24 -2.09 21.17
N VAL A 131 -11.89 -1.20 20.43
CA VAL A 131 -11.42 -0.72 19.13
C VAL A 131 -10.24 0.22 19.28
N THR A 132 -10.27 1.12 20.27
CA THR A 132 -9.12 1.96 20.62
C THR A 132 -7.91 1.10 21.00
N ASN A 133 -8.11 0.09 21.85
CA ASN A 133 -7.06 -0.85 22.26
C ASN A 133 -6.51 -1.65 21.07
N TYR A 134 -7.36 -2.01 20.10
CA TYR A 134 -6.95 -2.67 18.87
C TYR A 134 -5.96 -1.81 18.08
N TYR A 135 -6.31 -0.55 17.82
CA TYR A 135 -5.42 0.34 17.08
C TYR A 135 -4.12 0.64 17.82
N LEU A 136 -4.16 0.81 19.14
CA LEU A 136 -2.95 0.98 19.95
C LEU A 136 -2.02 -0.24 19.82
N LYS A 137 -2.56 -1.46 19.88
CA LYS A 137 -1.76 -2.68 19.67
C LYS A 137 -1.29 -2.81 18.21
N LEU A 138 -2.09 -2.40 17.23
CA LEU A 138 -1.68 -2.42 15.82
C LEU A 138 -0.52 -1.46 15.56
N LYS A 139 -0.50 -0.27 16.20
CA LYS A 139 0.63 0.67 16.16
C LYS A 139 1.91 0.04 16.72
N ASP A 140 1.82 -0.68 17.84
CA ASP A 140 2.98 -1.43 18.38
C ASP A 140 3.52 -2.44 17.35
N GLN A 141 2.62 -3.18 16.68
CA GLN A 141 3.00 -4.18 15.67
C GLN A 141 3.60 -3.54 14.43
N TYR A 142 3.08 -2.38 14.00
CA TYR A 142 3.63 -1.59 12.91
C TYR A 142 5.07 -1.17 13.18
N VAL A 143 5.33 -0.56 14.34
CA VAL A 143 6.68 -0.12 14.73
C VAL A 143 7.64 -1.31 14.82
N ALA A 144 7.19 -2.42 15.41
CA ALA A 144 8.01 -3.64 15.49
C ALA A 144 8.31 -4.24 14.10
N ALA A 145 7.33 -4.29 13.20
CA ALA A 145 7.51 -4.81 11.85
C ALA A 145 8.43 -3.91 11.01
N MET A 146 8.28 -2.59 11.11
CA MET A 146 9.17 -1.62 10.49
C MET A 146 10.62 -1.83 10.93
N GLY A 147 10.87 -1.96 12.24
CA GLY A 147 12.21 -2.25 12.77
C GLY A 147 12.80 -3.58 12.26
N ILE A 148 11.97 -4.60 12.08
CA ILE A 148 12.40 -5.88 11.48
C ILE A 148 12.86 -5.67 10.03
N PHE A 149 12.07 -4.98 9.21
CA PHE A 149 12.45 -4.71 7.83
C PHE A 149 13.72 -3.87 7.75
N HIS A 150 13.83 -2.77 8.51
CA HIS A 150 15.05 -1.95 8.52
C HIS A 150 16.28 -2.74 8.93
N SER A 151 16.14 -3.72 9.84
CA SER A 151 17.26 -4.56 10.28
C SER A 151 17.66 -5.64 9.27
N LEU A 152 16.73 -6.20 8.50
CA LEU A 152 16.96 -7.38 7.67
C LEU A 152 16.97 -7.09 6.16
N ALA A 153 16.38 -5.97 5.74
CA ALA A 153 16.26 -5.51 4.37
C ALA A 153 16.68 -4.03 4.32
N PRO A 154 17.98 -3.72 4.23
CA PRO A 154 18.48 -2.34 4.36
C PRO A 154 18.05 -1.41 3.22
N ASN A 155 17.56 -1.95 2.10
CA ASN A 155 16.92 -1.19 1.02
C ASN A 155 15.43 -0.93 1.24
N ALA A 156 14.86 -1.37 2.37
CA ALA A 156 13.44 -1.24 2.64
C ALA A 156 13.04 0.18 3.03
N ARG A 157 11.84 0.55 2.60
CA ARG A 157 11.10 1.75 2.95
C ARG A 157 9.69 1.31 3.34
N ILE A 158 9.21 1.73 4.50
CA ILE A 158 8.01 1.19 5.14
C ILE A 158 6.95 2.29 5.29
N SER A 159 5.71 1.95 5.00
CA SER A 159 4.54 2.81 5.19
C SER A 159 3.40 2.05 5.84
N LEU A 160 2.48 2.79 6.46
CA LEU A 160 1.20 2.30 6.93
C LEU A 160 0.13 2.54 5.84
N GLY A 161 -0.63 1.51 5.48
CA GLY A 161 -1.53 1.55 4.32
C GLY A 161 -2.98 1.92 4.65
N TRP A 162 -3.49 2.97 4.02
CA TRP A 162 -4.85 3.48 4.23
C TRP A 162 -5.83 3.13 3.11
N GLY A 163 -7.12 3.07 3.44
CA GLY A 163 -8.19 3.14 2.44
C GLY A 163 -8.38 4.56 1.93
N GLY A 164 -8.39 4.77 0.62
CA GLY A 164 -8.52 6.12 0.04
C GLY A 164 -9.81 6.84 0.43
N TRP A 165 -10.88 6.05 0.64
CA TRP A 165 -12.20 6.56 1.05
C TRP A 165 -12.19 7.25 2.41
N GLN A 166 -11.15 7.05 3.23
CA GLN A 166 -11.05 7.67 4.56
C GLN A 166 -11.06 9.21 4.45
N ALA A 167 -10.66 9.76 3.30
CA ALA A 167 -10.71 11.19 3.01
C ALA A 167 -12.08 11.74 2.55
N ARG A 168 -13.15 10.95 2.52
CA ARG A 168 -14.45 11.43 2.00
C ARG A 168 -15.37 12.04 3.04
N TRP A 169 -15.19 11.66 4.30
CA TRP A 169 -16.06 12.05 5.40
C TRP A 169 -15.25 12.24 6.68
N ASP A 170 -15.87 12.80 7.70
CA ASP A 170 -15.22 13.04 8.98
C ASP A 170 -16.22 12.97 10.13
N ASP A 171 -15.83 12.32 11.22
CA ASP A 171 -16.53 12.37 12.52
C ASP A 171 -15.49 12.62 13.62
N PRO A 172 -15.14 13.89 13.88
CA PRO A 172 -14.13 14.23 14.87
C PRO A 172 -14.47 13.77 16.28
N ALA A 173 -15.76 13.66 16.63
CA ALA A 173 -16.18 13.30 17.97
C ALA A 173 -15.78 11.86 18.35
N LYS A 174 -15.62 10.98 17.35
CA LYS A 174 -15.22 9.58 17.55
C LYS A 174 -13.93 9.20 16.83
N GLY A 175 -13.26 10.16 16.18
CA GLY A 175 -12.11 9.89 15.33
C GLY A 175 -12.49 9.00 14.14
N GLY A 176 -13.63 9.28 13.50
CA GLY A 176 -14.09 8.61 12.28
C GLY A 176 -13.65 9.35 11.03
N GLY A 177 -13.51 8.64 9.91
CA GLY A 177 -13.16 9.26 8.63
C GLY A 177 -11.77 9.91 8.69
N LYS A 178 -11.63 11.12 8.16
CA LYS A 178 -10.36 11.87 8.19
C LYS A 178 -9.74 11.96 9.58
N SER A 179 -10.55 12.16 10.62
CA SER A 179 -10.08 12.29 12.00
C SER A 179 -9.42 11.02 12.54
N LEU A 180 -9.67 9.84 11.95
CA LEU A 180 -8.96 8.61 12.32
C LEU A 180 -7.44 8.75 12.09
N ILE A 181 -7.04 9.42 11.01
CA ILE A 181 -5.63 9.53 10.59
C ILE A 181 -4.81 10.24 11.67
N GLY A 182 -5.37 11.27 12.31
CA GLY A 182 -4.69 12.03 13.36
C GLY A 182 -4.32 11.22 14.60
N HIS A 183 -5.00 10.09 14.86
CA HIS A 183 -4.64 9.19 15.97
C HIS A 183 -3.40 8.34 15.69
N PHE A 184 -2.88 8.38 14.45
CA PHE A 184 -1.68 7.68 14.00
C PHE A 184 -0.52 8.64 13.72
N ASP A 185 -0.63 9.94 14.06
CA ASP A 185 0.40 10.96 13.84
C ASP A 185 1.81 10.52 14.22
N ASP A 186 1.95 9.86 15.36
CA ASP A 186 3.21 9.35 15.90
C ASP A 186 3.86 8.28 15.01
N VAL A 187 3.08 7.33 14.48
CA VAL A 187 3.61 6.29 13.60
C VAL A 187 3.76 6.77 12.15
N LEU A 188 2.87 7.66 11.69
CA LEU A 188 2.97 8.27 10.36
C LEU A 188 4.26 9.09 10.22
N ARG A 189 4.68 9.80 11.27
CA ARG A 189 5.96 10.52 11.30
C ARG A 189 7.20 9.62 11.35
N GLN A 190 7.04 8.35 11.73
CA GLN A 190 8.13 7.37 11.75
C GLN A 190 8.22 6.59 10.43
N SER A 191 7.15 6.52 9.64
CA SER A 191 7.15 5.87 8.33
C SER A 191 8.18 6.52 7.39
N ASP A 192 8.81 5.71 6.52
CA ASP A 192 9.71 6.22 5.49
C ASP A 192 8.95 6.93 4.35
N PHE A 193 7.70 6.53 4.15
CA PHE A 193 6.75 7.12 3.20
C PHE A 193 5.32 6.83 3.67
N GLN A 194 4.33 7.44 3.02
CA GLN A 194 2.92 7.23 3.29
C GLN A 194 2.25 6.53 2.11
N SER A 195 1.23 5.73 2.37
CA SER A 195 0.57 5.00 1.30
C SER A 195 -0.92 4.80 1.54
N PHE A 196 -1.66 4.73 0.43
CA PHE A 196 -3.08 4.46 0.45
C PHE A 196 -3.52 3.78 -0.84
N GLN A 197 -4.65 3.10 -0.79
CA GLN A 197 -5.28 2.51 -1.97
C GLN A 197 -6.38 3.42 -2.54
N ALA A 198 -6.60 3.36 -3.85
CA ALA A 198 -7.70 4.06 -4.53
C ALA A 198 -8.50 3.08 -5.40
N MET A 199 -9.57 2.52 -4.82
CA MET A 199 -10.41 1.50 -5.44
C MET A 199 -11.90 1.74 -5.27
N ASP A 200 -12.34 2.98 -5.35
CA ASP A 200 -13.76 3.29 -5.48
C ASP A 200 -14.27 3.04 -6.90
N SER A 201 -15.59 3.05 -7.07
CA SER A 201 -16.21 3.07 -8.41
C SER A 201 -16.45 4.49 -8.96
N LYS A 202 -16.29 5.55 -8.15
CA LYS A 202 -16.68 6.92 -8.55
C LYS A 202 -15.71 8.02 -8.12
N ASN A 203 -15.09 7.88 -6.96
CA ASN A 203 -14.41 8.97 -6.27
C ASN A 203 -12.87 8.86 -6.30
N ASN A 204 -12.28 7.92 -7.04
CA ASN A 204 -10.84 7.67 -7.02
C ASN A 204 -10.00 8.93 -7.27
N VAL A 205 -10.40 9.74 -8.25
CA VAL A 205 -9.69 10.98 -8.61
C VAL A 205 -9.63 11.96 -7.44
N ASP A 206 -10.72 12.12 -6.69
CA ASP A 206 -10.73 13.02 -5.54
C ASP A 206 -10.09 12.38 -4.31
N ASP A 207 -10.24 11.07 -4.11
CA ASP A 207 -9.56 10.33 -3.04
C ASP A 207 -8.04 10.42 -3.18
N ILE A 208 -7.51 10.25 -4.40
CA ILE A 208 -6.07 10.38 -4.67
C ILE A 208 -5.60 11.78 -4.26
N ARG A 209 -6.27 12.83 -4.73
CA ARG A 209 -5.90 14.21 -4.41
C ARG A 209 -5.96 14.46 -2.90
N ASN A 210 -7.05 14.10 -2.26
CA ASN A 210 -7.30 14.42 -0.85
C ASN A 210 -6.37 13.62 0.07
N MET A 211 -6.19 12.32 -0.17
CA MET A 211 -5.28 11.50 0.62
C MET A 211 -3.83 11.91 0.45
N THR A 212 -3.40 12.27 -0.77
CA THR A 212 -2.07 12.84 -0.97
C THR A 212 -1.89 14.12 -0.16
N GLN A 213 -2.86 15.03 -0.13
CA GLN A 213 -2.76 16.25 0.67
C GLN A 213 -2.75 15.99 2.19
N ILE A 214 -3.53 15.01 2.66
CA ILE A 214 -3.59 14.67 4.08
C ILE A 214 -2.29 14.00 4.52
N LEU A 215 -1.85 12.97 3.79
CA LEU A 215 -0.68 12.17 4.13
C LEU A 215 0.64 12.87 3.79
N GLY A 216 0.66 13.77 2.80
CA GLY A 216 1.84 14.53 2.39
C GLY A 216 2.46 15.36 3.51
N LYS A 217 1.68 15.68 4.55
CA LYS A 217 2.16 16.35 5.78
C LYS A 217 3.15 15.52 6.59
N TYR A 218 3.20 14.20 6.37
CA TYR A 218 4.06 13.27 7.09
C TYR A 218 5.22 12.74 6.22
N GLY A 219 5.20 12.94 4.90
CA GLY A 219 6.27 12.51 4.01
C GLY A 219 5.79 12.20 2.58
N PRO A 220 6.67 11.64 1.72
CA PRO A 220 6.32 11.25 0.36
C PRO A 220 5.15 10.27 0.33
N VAL A 221 4.25 10.39 -0.64
CA VAL A 221 3.03 9.59 -0.73
C VAL A 221 3.04 8.67 -1.96
N MET A 222 2.60 7.43 -1.77
CA MET A 222 2.36 6.45 -2.83
C MET A 222 0.87 6.11 -2.92
N VAL A 223 0.32 6.10 -4.13
CA VAL A 223 -0.89 5.32 -4.41
C VAL A 223 -0.45 3.86 -4.51
N ALA A 224 -0.67 3.09 -3.44
CA ALA A 224 -0.15 1.74 -3.24
C ALA A 224 -0.74 0.75 -4.25
N HIS A 225 -2.01 0.93 -4.59
CA HIS A 225 -2.69 0.23 -5.65
C HIS A 225 -3.96 0.99 -6.03
N TYR A 226 -4.16 1.12 -7.34
CA TYR A 226 -5.33 1.74 -7.94
C TYR A 226 -6.04 0.75 -8.86
N LYS A 227 -7.37 0.70 -8.73
CA LYS A 227 -8.28 -0.02 -9.61
C LYS A 227 -9.74 0.29 -9.25
N PRO A 228 -10.60 0.70 -10.20
CA PRO A 228 -12.02 0.83 -9.92
C PRO A 228 -12.68 -0.50 -9.53
N ASP A 229 -13.44 -0.50 -8.43
CA ASP A 229 -14.06 -1.72 -7.89
C ASP A 229 -15.37 -2.12 -8.59
N ASP A 230 -15.83 -1.35 -9.57
CA ASP A 230 -16.96 -1.73 -10.44
C ASP A 230 -16.53 -2.61 -11.63
N GLY A 231 -15.23 -2.84 -11.82
CA GLY A 231 -14.69 -3.55 -12.99
C GLY A 231 -14.93 -2.84 -14.33
N SER A 232 -15.32 -1.56 -14.29
CA SER A 232 -15.69 -0.78 -15.47
C SER A 232 -14.46 -0.27 -16.20
N ALA A 233 -14.30 -0.68 -17.46
CA ALA A 233 -13.30 -0.09 -18.35
C ALA A 233 -13.54 1.41 -18.57
N GLY A 234 -14.80 1.86 -18.51
CA GLY A 234 -15.17 3.26 -18.63
C GLY A 234 -14.70 4.08 -17.43
N THR A 235 -14.94 3.58 -16.21
CA THR A 235 -14.47 4.21 -14.96
C THR A 235 -12.95 4.28 -14.96
N TRP A 236 -12.28 3.18 -15.31
CA TRP A 236 -10.83 3.14 -15.45
C TRP A 236 -10.30 4.22 -16.41
N ALA A 237 -10.84 4.30 -17.63
CA ALA A 237 -10.36 5.24 -18.63
C ALA A 237 -10.64 6.70 -18.22
N ASN A 238 -11.79 6.97 -17.60
CA ASN A 238 -12.16 8.30 -17.14
C ASN A 238 -11.25 8.76 -15.99
N ASP A 239 -11.03 7.91 -15.00
CA ASP A 239 -10.14 8.18 -13.87
C ASP A 239 -8.71 8.45 -14.36
N LEU A 240 -8.16 7.60 -15.24
CA LEU A 240 -6.79 7.80 -15.75
C LEU A 240 -6.66 9.08 -16.59
N ARG A 241 -7.65 9.43 -17.42
CA ARG A 241 -7.65 10.70 -18.18
C ARG A 241 -7.73 11.91 -17.27
N ALA A 242 -8.45 11.81 -16.15
CA ALA A 242 -8.55 12.89 -15.18
C ALA A 242 -7.26 13.05 -14.35
N VAL A 243 -6.67 11.93 -13.90
CA VAL A 243 -5.45 11.91 -13.08
C VAL A 243 -4.21 12.30 -13.89
N PHE A 244 -4.08 11.85 -15.15
CA PHE A 244 -2.86 12.04 -15.93
C PHE A 244 -2.86 13.30 -16.81
N THR A 245 -3.29 14.42 -16.24
CA THR A 245 -3.13 15.77 -16.80
C THR A 245 -1.98 16.50 -16.12
N ASP A 246 -1.36 17.48 -16.80
CA ASP A 246 -0.26 18.25 -16.22
C ASP A 246 -0.68 18.95 -14.92
N ASP A 247 -1.89 19.54 -14.91
CA ASP A 247 -2.39 20.28 -13.75
C ASP A 247 -2.66 19.36 -12.56
N TYR A 248 -3.31 18.20 -12.81
CA TYR A 248 -3.56 17.24 -11.75
C TYR A 248 -2.23 16.69 -11.20
N ILE A 249 -1.32 16.25 -12.09
CA ILE A 249 -0.02 15.69 -11.68
C ILE A 249 0.80 16.71 -10.92
N ARG A 250 0.88 17.96 -11.37
CA ARG A 250 1.55 19.05 -10.65
C ARG A 250 0.96 19.26 -9.26
N GLN A 251 -0.37 19.20 -9.13
CA GLN A 251 -1.05 19.35 -7.84
C GLN A 251 -0.69 18.23 -6.87
N VAL A 252 -0.80 16.97 -7.29
CA VAL A 252 -0.56 15.83 -6.39
C VAL A 252 0.93 15.61 -6.12
N THR A 253 1.81 15.83 -7.09
CA THR A 253 3.27 15.78 -6.86
C THR A 253 3.74 16.92 -5.96
N GLY A 254 3.17 18.14 -6.12
CA GLY A 254 3.41 19.25 -5.19
C GLY A 254 2.92 18.99 -3.78
N ALA A 255 1.95 18.09 -3.61
CA ALA A 255 1.48 17.59 -2.31
C ALA A 255 2.24 16.34 -1.82
N GLY A 256 3.24 15.85 -2.57
CA GLY A 256 4.14 14.77 -2.15
C GLY A 256 3.93 13.42 -2.84
N LEU A 257 3.02 13.28 -3.81
CA LEU A 257 2.89 12.03 -4.57
C LEU A 257 4.17 11.73 -5.35
N PHE A 258 4.80 10.59 -5.09
CA PHE A 258 6.01 10.15 -5.80
C PHE A 258 5.83 8.84 -6.59
N ALA A 259 4.83 8.03 -6.23
CA ALA A 259 4.59 6.73 -6.86
C ALA A 259 3.10 6.42 -7.05
N PHE A 260 2.79 5.73 -8.14
CA PHE A 260 1.45 5.28 -8.50
C PHE A 260 1.50 3.84 -9.01
N SER A 261 0.87 2.91 -8.30
CA SER A 261 0.83 1.51 -8.68
C SER A 261 -0.57 1.10 -9.17
N LEU A 262 -0.62 0.41 -10.31
CA LEU A 262 -1.83 -0.21 -10.82
C LEU A 262 -2.00 -1.59 -10.17
N MET A 263 -3.21 -1.92 -9.71
CA MET A 263 -3.45 -3.17 -8.97
C MET A 263 -3.28 -4.42 -9.83
N ASP A 264 -3.75 -4.38 -11.09
CA ASP A 264 -3.72 -5.51 -12.02
C ASP A 264 -3.51 -5.09 -13.48
N SER A 265 -3.01 -6.02 -14.28
CA SER A 265 -2.86 -5.87 -15.73
C SER A 265 -4.15 -6.10 -16.52
N LYS A 266 -5.25 -6.52 -15.87
CA LYS A 266 -6.52 -6.85 -16.53
C LYS A 266 -7.15 -5.61 -17.17
N HIS A 267 -7.22 -4.50 -16.45
CA HIS A 267 -7.78 -3.24 -16.99
C HIS A 267 -6.83 -2.56 -17.97
N LEU A 268 -5.52 -2.69 -17.72
CA LEU A 268 -4.46 -2.21 -18.59
C LEU A 268 -4.55 -2.84 -20.00
N THR A 269 -4.73 -4.16 -20.06
CA THR A 269 -4.70 -4.92 -21.32
C THR A 269 -6.09 -5.12 -21.96
N ALA A 270 -7.15 -4.58 -21.33
CA ALA A 270 -8.52 -4.69 -21.83
C ALA A 270 -8.75 -4.00 -23.18
N SER A 271 -7.97 -2.97 -23.53
CA SER A 271 -8.02 -2.29 -24.82
C SER A 271 -6.69 -1.62 -25.17
N THR A 272 -6.46 -1.40 -26.47
CA THR A 272 -5.32 -0.61 -26.96
C THR A 272 -5.31 0.80 -26.39
N GLU A 273 -6.49 1.39 -26.19
CA GLU A 273 -6.62 2.73 -25.61
C GLU A 273 -6.16 2.76 -24.14
N SER A 274 -6.61 1.81 -23.31
CA SER A 274 -6.19 1.69 -21.90
C SER A 274 -4.68 1.50 -21.80
N LEU A 275 -4.12 0.64 -22.65
CA LEU A 275 -2.67 0.43 -22.71
C LEU A 275 -1.94 1.72 -23.09
N GLN A 276 -2.40 2.43 -24.12
CA GLN A 276 -1.76 3.67 -24.57
C GLN A 276 -1.86 4.79 -23.53
N LEU A 277 -2.98 4.88 -22.79
CA LEU A 277 -3.13 5.84 -21.68
C LEU A 277 -2.04 5.65 -20.63
N VAL A 278 -1.82 4.40 -20.18
CA VAL A 278 -0.78 4.10 -19.19
C VAL A 278 0.62 4.32 -19.77
N ARG A 279 0.88 3.89 -21.01
CA ARG A 279 2.17 4.13 -21.68
C ARG A 279 2.50 5.61 -21.78
N ASN A 280 1.54 6.42 -22.20
CA ASN A 280 1.71 7.87 -22.29
C ASN A 280 1.95 8.51 -20.92
N ALA A 281 1.22 8.08 -19.89
CA ALA A 281 1.41 8.57 -18.54
C ALA A 281 2.79 8.20 -17.98
N ALA A 282 3.22 6.95 -18.15
CA ALA A 282 4.53 6.48 -17.74
C ALA A 282 5.67 7.19 -18.48
N ALA A 283 5.54 7.42 -19.79
CA ALA A 283 6.54 8.14 -20.58
C ALA A 283 6.63 9.63 -20.22
N ARG A 284 5.49 10.28 -19.93
CA ARG A 284 5.43 11.73 -19.65
C ARG A 284 5.76 12.08 -18.20
N TYR A 285 5.27 11.30 -17.25
CA TYR A 285 5.35 11.61 -15.81
C TYR A 285 6.19 10.60 -15.02
N GLY A 286 6.57 9.48 -15.63
CA GLY A 286 7.40 8.47 -14.99
C GLY A 286 8.87 8.87 -14.96
N THR A 287 9.49 8.66 -13.81
CA THR A 287 10.94 8.65 -13.66
C THR A 287 11.38 7.23 -13.33
N ARG A 288 12.42 6.74 -14.01
CA ARG A 288 13.14 5.53 -13.57
C ARG A 288 13.95 5.92 -12.34
N THR A 289 13.96 5.08 -11.31
CA THR A 289 14.87 5.24 -10.18
C THR A 289 16.29 5.26 -10.69
N GLY A 290 16.96 6.40 -10.52
CA GLY A 290 18.42 6.53 -10.64
C GLY A 290 19.08 6.18 -9.33
#